data_AF-A0A8J8PBA1-F1
#
_entry.id   AF-A0A8J8PBA1-F1
#
_cell.length_a   1.000
_cell.length_b   1.000
_cell.length_c   1.000
_cell.angle_alpha   90.00
_cell.angle_beta   90.00
_cell.angle_gamma   90.00
#
_symmetry.space_group_name_H-M   'P 1'
#
loop_
_entity.id
_entity.type
_entity.pdbx_description
1 polymer ?
#
loop_
_entity_poly.entity_id
_entity_poly.type
_entity_poly.pdbx_seq_one_letter_code
_entity_poly.pdbx_strand_id
1 'polypeptide(L)'
;MEFRFELALAAHLEATTDWLIARQLGGAVADPGGRIMDLCAVRTTDALGDRAAITSREIPSLAIESDVGAGAAVDWRDAFDCSIEHARSVVDRSIDCGFFEVERHNGRRYVRQTTRYPDWIDSLVGIENKPDLARPGDLDRQLRVDIALGLFDEVILATESYVTRAHLNRLPDSVGVWRFDPDDGERTVVREPTPLSPDEPGIEPTNAEPLRTDIAVVDADAKARKRRRIAERAYGKGWRTYDLPACDHAAPTDDGRPYCEWFDRIVDPATDCGESCPGYEPAESPDVDLRAIRDERSPWVADPDGVSRSQSGLGRFL
;
A
#
# COMPACT_ATOMS: atom_id res chain seq x y z
N MET A 1 -15.40 1.51 -14.71
CA MET A 1 -16.18 0.59 -13.86
C MET A 1 -15.30 0.05 -12.76
N GLU A 2 -14.17 -0.62 -13.09
CA GLU A 2 -13.21 -1.13 -12.10
C GLU A 2 -12.66 -0.04 -11.17
N PHE A 3 -12.25 1.13 -11.69
CA PHE A 3 -11.79 2.25 -10.85
C PHE A 3 -12.83 2.72 -9.82
N ARG A 4 -14.11 2.86 -10.21
CA ARG A 4 -15.17 3.32 -9.29
C ARG A 4 -15.44 2.29 -8.21
N PHE A 5 -15.50 1.02 -8.59
CA PHE A 5 -15.67 -0.09 -7.66
C PHE A 5 -14.51 -0.16 -6.66
N GLU A 6 -13.27 -0.07 -7.14
CA GLU A 6 -12.08 -0.06 -6.29
C GLU A 6 -12.09 1.11 -5.30
N LEU A 7 -12.45 2.32 -5.74
CA LEU A 7 -12.56 3.49 -4.85
C LEU A 7 -13.67 3.35 -3.82
N ALA A 8 -14.84 2.86 -4.23
CA ALA A 8 -15.95 2.62 -3.32
C ALA A 8 -15.59 1.57 -2.25
N LEU A 9 -14.91 0.49 -2.64
CA LEU A 9 -14.45 -0.51 -1.69
C LEU A 9 -13.36 0.02 -0.75
N ALA A 10 -12.40 0.79 -1.27
CA ALA A 10 -11.37 1.41 -0.44
C ALA A 10 -11.97 2.36 0.61
N ALA A 11 -12.92 3.21 0.19
CA ALA A 11 -13.66 4.11 1.06
C ALA A 11 -14.48 3.36 2.12
N HIS A 12 -15.17 2.28 1.72
CA HIS A 12 -15.92 1.43 2.64
C HIS A 12 -15.01 0.80 3.70
N LEU A 13 -13.86 0.25 3.29
CA LEU A 13 -12.91 -0.38 4.22
C LEU A 13 -12.32 0.64 5.19
N GLU A 14 -11.94 1.83 4.72
CA GLU A 14 -11.48 2.91 5.61
C GLU A 14 -12.56 3.34 6.60
N ALA A 15 -13.83 3.41 6.18
CA ALA A 15 -14.92 3.82 7.06
C ALA A 15 -15.36 2.76 8.08
N THR A 16 -15.03 1.49 7.86
CA THR A 16 -15.56 0.36 8.64
C THR A 16 -14.49 -0.45 9.37
N THR A 17 -13.21 -0.12 9.18
CA THR A 17 -12.07 -0.82 9.78
C THR A 17 -10.99 0.17 10.20
N ASP A 18 -10.13 -0.26 11.11
CA ASP A 18 -8.92 0.49 11.48
C ASP A 18 -7.70 0.08 10.61
N TRP A 19 -7.93 -0.39 9.38
CA TRP A 19 -6.85 -0.85 8.51
C TRP A 19 -6.24 0.30 7.70
N LEU A 20 -4.95 0.22 7.38
CA LEU A 20 -4.34 1.12 6.39
C LEU A 20 -4.59 0.57 4.99
N ILE A 21 -5.39 1.28 4.21
CA ILE A 21 -5.78 0.88 2.86
C ILE A 21 -4.93 1.62 1.82
N ALA A 22 -4.35 0.87 0.89
CA ALA A 22 -3.63 1.44 -0.24
C ALA A 22 -3.92 0.70 -1.54
N ARG A 23 -3.83 1.46 -2.64
CA ARG A 23 -4.16 0.97 -3.97
C ARG A 23 -2.92 0.60 -4.77
N GLN A 24 -3.06 -0.35 -5.69
CA GLN A 24 -2.13 -0.60 -6.78
C GLN A 24 -0.69 -0.73 -6.28
N LEU A 25 -0.45 -1.72 -5.42
CA LEU A 25 0.88 -2.01 -4.85
C LEU A 25 1.45 -3.29 -5.45
N GLY A 26 2.73 -3.24 -5.81
CA GLY A 26 3.40 -4.40 -6.39
C GLY A 26 3.53 -5.54 -5.38
N GLY A 27 2.98 -6.71 -5.69
CA GLY A 27 3.07 -7.94 -4.89
C GLY A 27 4.24 -8.86 -5.27
N ALA A 28 4.85 -8.67 -6.44
CA ALA A 28 5.94 -9.55 -6.89
C ALA A 28 7.23 -9.42 -6.05
N VAL A 29 7.95 -10.54 -5.86
CA VAL A 29 9.23 -10.62 -5.12
C VAL A 29 10.41 -10.84 -6.06
N ALA A 30 10.39 -11.93 -6.82
CA ALA A 30 11.42 -12.35 -7.77
C ALA A 30 11.32 -11.63 -9.13
N ASP A 31 10.14 -11.16 -9.52
CA ASP A 31 9.92 -10.39 -10.76
C ASP A 31 9.29 -9.02 -10.48
N PRO A 32 10.08 -8.03 -9.99
CA PRO A 32 9.55 -6.73 -9.59
C PRO A 32 8.69 -6.07 -10.69
N GLY A 33 7.41 -5.83 -10.39
CA GLY A 33 6.44 -5.26 -11.32
C GLY A 33 5.56 -6.28 -12.05
N GLY A 34 5.88 -7.58 -11.98
CA GLY A 34 5.11 -8.65 -12.63
C GLY A 34 3.72 -8.90 -12.00
N ARG A 35 3.49 -8.41 -10.79
CA ARG A 35 2.21 -8.50 -10.08
C ARG A 35 1.91 -7.22 -9.30
N ILE A 36 0.73 -6.65 -9.52
CA ILE A 36 0.20 -5.48 -8.80
C ILE A 36 -1.14 -5.90 -8.19
N MET A 37 -1.29 -5.74 -6.88
CA MET A 37 -2.54 -5.98 -6.16
C MET A 37 -3.41 -4.73 -6.20
N ASP A 38 -4.72 -4.89 -6.46
CA ASP A 38 -5.63 -3.74 -6.57
C ASP A 38 -5.72 -2.96 -5.27
N LEU A 39 -6.01 -3.65 -4.16
CA LEU A 39 -5.97 -3.09 -2.83
C LEU A 39 -5.10 -3.95 -1.91
N CYS A 40 -4.22 -3.29 -1.17
CA CYS A 40 -3.54 -3.86 -0.02
C CYS A 40 -4.09 -3.21 1.24
N ALA A 41 -4.55 -4.02 2.19
CA ALA A 41 -4.88 -3.57 3.52
C ALA A 41 -3.84 -4.07 4.53
N VAL A 42 -3.36 -3.17 5.38
CA VAL A 42 -2.45 -3.50 6.48
C VAL A 42 -3.25 -3.47 7.77
N ARG A 43 -3.31 -4.62 8.45
CA ARG A 43 -3.72 -4.68 9.85
C ARG A 43 -2.49 -4.37 10.70
N THR A 44 -2.67 -3.53 11.71
CA THR A 44 -1.55 -2.98 12.48
C THR A 44 -1.58 -3.44 13.92
N THR A 45 -0.40 -3.53 14.52
CA THR A 45 -0.26 -3.73 15.97
C THR A 45 -0.34 -2.38 16.71
N ASP A 46 -0.30 -2.41 18.03
CA ASP A 46 -0.24 -1.21 18.88
C ASP A 46 1.03 -0.35 18.63
N ALA A 47 2.04 -0.90 17.95
CA ALA A 47 3.27 -0.18 17.58
C ALA A 47 3.08 0.79 16.40
N LEU A 48 1.87 0.88 15.81
CA LEU A 48 1.58 1.87 14.77
C LEU A 48 1.85 3.31 15.24
N GLY A 49 1.55 3.64 16.50
CA GLY A 49 1.82 4.97 17.05
C GLY A 49 3.31 5.35 16.97
N ASP A 50 4.19 4.40 17.29
CA ASP A 50 5.64 4.59 17.19
C ASP A 50 6.08 4.80 15.74
N ARG A 51 5.46 4.09 14.79
CA ARG A 51 5.73 4.27 13.36
C ARG A 51 5.25 5.63 12.88
N ALA A 52 4.04 6.03 13.27
CA ALA A 52 3.43 7.28 12.85
C ALA A 52 4.22 8.48 13.35
N ALA A 53 4.77 8.41 14.58
CA ALA A 53 5.60 9.45 15.17
C ALA A 53 6.89 9.76 14.39
N ILE A 54 7.37 8.85 13.53
CA ILE A 54 8.60 9.08 12.73
C ILE A 54 8.32 10.11 11.64
N THR A 55 7.33 9.82 10.78
CA THR A 55 7.02 10.62 9.59
C THR A 55 5.69 10.18 8.97
N SER A 56 4.99 11.12 8.34
CA SER A 56 3.78 10.85 7.57
C SER A 56 4.06 10.19 6.20
N ARG A 57 5.34 10.12 5.80
CA ARG A 57 5.77 9.60 4.49
C ARG A 57 6.17 8.12 4.55
N GLU A 58 6.32 7.52 3.38
CA GLU A 58 7.00 6.22 3.24
C GLU A 58 8.46 6.37 3.69
N ILE A 59 8.91 5.56 4.65
CA ILE A 59 10.35 5.47 4.98
C ILE A 59 11.02 4.64 3.88
N PRO A 60 12.14 5.10 3.28
CA PRO A 60 12.82 4.32 2.25
C PRO A 60 13.12 2.90 2.74
N SER A 61 12.64 1.88 2.03
CA SER A 61 12.75 0.49 2.50
C SER A 61 14.20 0.06 2.72
N LEU A 62 15.11 0.49 1.85
CA LEU A 62 16.54 0.21 2.01
C LEU A 62 17.15 0.84 3.25
N ALA A 63 16.58 1.93 3.79
CA ALA A 63 17.03 2.49 5.07
C ALA A 63 16.65 1.60 6.25
N ILE A 64 15.46 0.97 6.18
CA ILE A 64 14.99 0.02 7.20
C ILE A 64 15.77 -1.31 7.11
N GLU A 65 16.15 -1.70 5.90
CA GLU A 65 16.89 -2.95 5.63
C GLU A 65 18.42 -2.81 5.78
N SER A 66 18.93 -1.58 5.92
CA SER A 66 20.36 -1.30 6.07
C SER A 66 20.92 -1.69 7.43
N ASP A 67 22.25 -1.74 7.54
CA ASP A 67 22.97 -1.92 8.81
C ASP A 67 23.01 -0.65 9.68
N VAL A 68 22.35 0.43 9.26
CA VAL A 68 22.23 1.65 10.06
C VAL A 68 21.22 1.42 11.18
N GLY A 69 21.70 1.27 12.42
CA GLY A 69 20.84 1.14 13.60
C GLY A 69 20.61 2.46 14.35
N ALA A 70 19.78 2.41 15.39
CA ALA A 70 19.54 3.53 16.32
C ALA A 70 20.66 3.73 17.37
N GLY A 71 21.74 2.94 17.29
CA GLY A 71 22.87 2.95 18.20
C GLY A 71 23.92 4.00 17.85
N ALA A 72 25.17 3.57 17.69
CA ALA A 72 26.25 4.45 17.24
C ALA A 72 26.08 4.83 15.77
N ALA A 73 26.47 6.06 15.41
CA ALA A 73 26.50 6.47 14.02
C ALA A 73 27.57 5.70 13.23
N VAL A 74 27.21 5.24 12.03
CA VAL A 74 28.05 4.43 11.14
C VAL A 74 28.35 5.16 9.85
N ASP A 75 29.43 4.76 9.17
CA ASP A 75 29.76 5.26 7.84
C ASP A 75 28.75 4.65 6.85
N TRP A 76 27.88 5.48 6.28
CA TRP A 76 26.77 5.02 5.44
C TRP A 76 27.23 4.29 4.17
N ARG A 77 28.48 4.49 3.72
CA ARG A 77 28.98 3.89 2.47
C ARG A 77 29.04 2.36 2.51
N ASP A 78 29.16 1.78 3.69
CA ASP A 78 29.31 0.34 3.89
C ASP A 78 28.04 -0.29 4.49
N ALA A 79 26.98 0.50 4.71
CA ALA A 79 25.78 0.06 5.44
C ALA A 79 24.64 -0.46 4.55
N PHE A 80 24.79 -0.39 3.22
CA PHE A 80 23.73 -0.71 2.26
C PHE A 80 24.18 -1.75 1.25
N ASP A 81 23.32 -2.72 0.96
CA ASP A 81 23.50 -3.68 -0.13
C ASP A 81 22.99 -3.10 -1.47
N CYS A 82 23.62 -2.00 -1.92
CA CYS A 82 23.33 -1.38 -3.22
C CYS A 82 24.49 -0.48 -3.69
N SER A 83 24.34 0.17 -4.85
CA SER A 83 25.36 1.11 -5.32
C SER A 83 25.49 2.31 -4.38
N ILE A 84 26.69 2.86 -4.25
CA ILE A 84 26.97 4.03 -3.40
C ILE A 84 26.09 5.24 -3.78
N GLU A 85 25.84 5.44 -5.07
CA GLU A 85 24.96 6.52 -5.55
C GLU A 85 23.52 6.32 -5.07
N HIS A 86 23.01 5.09 -5.16
CA HIS A 86 21.67 4.77 -4.68
C HIS A 86 21.58 4.88 -3.16
N ALA A 87 22.56 4.34 -2.42
CA ALA A 87 22.67 4.46 -0.97
C ALA A 87 22.68 5.94 -0.54
N ARG A 88 23.37 6.82 -1.27
CA ARG A 88 23.38 8.26 -1.00
C ARG A 88 21.98 8.87 -1.10
N SER A 89 21.23 8.54 -2.15
CA SER A 89 19.85 8.99 -2.34
C SER A 89 18.93 8.49 -1.22
N VAL A 90 19.08 7.22 -0.81
CA VAL A 90 18.35 6.62 0.31
C VAL A 90 18.66 7.35 1.63
N VAL A 91 19.94 7.62 1.90
CA VAL A 91 20.38 8.37 3.09
C VAL A 91 19.78 9.77 3.10
N ASP A 92 19.87 10.50 1.99
CA ASP A 92 19.35 11.88 1.91
C ASP A 92 17.84 11.92 2.13
N ARG A 93 17.09 11.00 1.50
CA ARG A 93 15.64 10.85 1.72
C ARG A 93 15.30 10.46 3.16
N SER A 94 16.10 9.62 3.80
CA SER A 94 15.86 9.18 5.18
C SER A 94 16.11 10.29 6.19
N ILE A 95 17.02 11.22 5.89
CA ILE A 95 17.29 12.40 6.72
C ILE A 95 16.20 13.43 6.55
N ASP A 96 15.84 13.74 5.30
CA ASP A 96 14.68 14.58 5.00
C ASP A 96 13.41 14.01 5.65
N CYS A 97 13.30 12.69 5.60
CA CYS A 97 12.49 11.77 6.37
C CYS A 97 12.22 12.08 7.86
N GLY A 98 13.26 12.50 8.56
CA GLY A 98 13.37 12.39 10.02
C GLY A 98 13.71 10.98 10.54
N PHE A 99 13.92 9.99 9.67
CA PHE A 99 14.27 8.63 10.08
C PHE A 99 15.76 8.47 10.42
N PHE A 100 16.62 9.21 9.73
CA PHE A 100 18.06 9.26 10.00
C PHE A 100 18.48 10.63 10.51
N GLU A 101 19.51 10.64 11.36
CA GLU A 101 20.24 11.83 11.73
C GLU A 101 21.71 11.74 11.31
N VAL A 102 22.38 12.90 11.24
CA VAL A 102 23.74 13.01 10.72
C VAL A 102 24.71 13.42 11.81
N GLU A 103 25.82 12.70 11.89
CA GLU A 103 27.00 13.10 12.64
C GLU A 103 28.17 13.37 11.69
N ARG A 104 29.10 14.22 12.10
CA ARG A 104 30.36 14.46 11.37
C ARG A 104 31.55 14.09 12.21
N HIS A 105 32.31 13.10 11.77
CA HIS A 105 33.57 12.70 12.40
C HIS A 105 34.70 12.92 11.38
N ASN A 106 35.68 13.78 11.70
CA ASN A 106 36.82 14.10 10.83
C ASN A 106 36.41 14.48 9.39
N GLY A 107 35.33 15.25 9.24
CA GLY A 107 34.79 15.68 7.94
C GLY A 107 34.01 14.63 7.16
N ARG A 108 33.92 13.39 7.65
CA ARG A 108 33.10 12.31 7.06
C ARG A 108 31.70 12.32 7.67
N ARG A 109 30.71 12.01 6.83
CA ARG A 109 29.30 11.89 7.22
C ARG A 109 29.03 10.50 7.79
N TYR A 110 28.55 10.46 9.01
CA TYR A 110 28.04 9.27 9.67
C TYR A 110 26.53 9.43 9.87
N VAL A 111 25.80 8.32 9.89
CA VAL A 111 24.35 8.31 10.06
C VAL A 111 23.94 7.28 11.10
N ARG A 112 22.84 7.56 11.80
CA ARG A 112 22.12 6.61 12.65
C ARG A 112 20.63 6.80 12.52
N GLN A 113 19.86 5.76 12.82
CA GLN A 113 18.41 5.90 12.95
C GLN A 113 18.08 6.77 14.17
N THR A 114 17.04 7.59 14.04
CA THR A 114 16.51 8.43 15.13
C THR A 114 15.77 7.60 16.18
N THR A 115 15.14 6.50 15.76
CA THR A 115 14.53 5.48 16.60
C THR A 115 14.72 4.10 16.00
N ARG A 116 14.53 3.04 16.78
CA ARG A 116 14.43 1.69 16.21
C ARG A 116 13.15 1.60 15.39
N TYR A 117 13.25 1.01 14.20
CA TYR A 117 12.07 0.74 13.39
C TYR A 117 11.10 -0.20 14.17
N PRO A 118 9.83 0.20 14.38
CA PRO A 118 8.90 -0.55 15.22
C PRO A 118 8.28 -1.74 14.46
N ASP A 119 7.86 -2.74 15.21
CA ASP A 119 7.15 -3.91 14.67
C ASP A 119 5.65 -3.65 14.62
N TRP A 120 5.24 -2.79 13.69
CA TRP A 120 3.89 -2.24 13.61
C TRP A 120 2.93 -3.02 12.69
N ILE A 121 3.45 -4.01 11.96
CA ILE A 121 2.71 -4.76 10.93
C ILE A 121 2.21 -6.06 11.55
N ASP A 122 0.90 -6.22 11.67
CA ASP A 122 0.30 -7.48 12.12
C ASP A 122 0.13 -8.44 10.95
N SER A 123 -0.70 -8.06 9.97
CA SER A 123 -1.01 -8.90 8.80
C SER A 123 -1.35 -8.05 7.57
N LEU A 124 -1.20 -8.65 6.39
CA LEU A 124 -1.50 -8.05 5.09
C LEU A 124 -2.62 -8.82 4.40
N VAL A 125 -3.59 -8.08 3.90
CA VAL A 125 -4.69 -8.60 3.08
C VAL A 125 -4.53 -8.07 1.66
N GLY A 126 -4.48 -8.96 0.68
CA GLY A 126 -4.53 -8.63 -0.74
C GLY A 126 -5.97 -8.76 -1.24
N ILE A 127 -6.51 -7.72 -1.87
CA ILE A 127 -7.85 -7.73 -2.43
C ILE A 127 -7.78 -7.41 -3.92
N GLU A 128 -8.29 -8.34 -4.72
CA GLU A 128 -8.48 -8.22 -6.16
C GLU A 128 -9.91 -7.82 -6.49
N ASN A 129 -10.07 -6.78 -7.30
CA ASN A 129 -11.37 -6.27 -7.66
C ASN A 129 -11.79 -6.82 -9.02
N LYS A 130 -12.90 -7.55 -9.03
CA LYS A 130 -13.55 -7.97 -10.27
C LYS A 130 -15.05 -7.72 -10.23
N PRO A 131 -15.52 -6.50 -10.54
CA PRO A 131 -16.94 -6.18 -10.49
C PRO A 131 -17.78 -7.07 -11.41
N ASP A 132 -17.30 -7.35 -12.63
CA ASP A 132 -17.95 -8.22 -13.61
C ASP A 132 -17.23 -9.58 -13.77
N LEU A 133 -17.81 -10.63 -13.17
CA LEU A 133 -17.32 -12.01 -13.29
C LEU A 133 -17.65 -12.68 -14.63
N ALA A 134 -18.50 -12.08 -15.48
CA ALA A 134 -18.71 -12.58 -16.85
C ALA A 134 -17.49 -12.31 -17.74
N ARG A 135 -16.60 -11.39 -17.36
CA ARG A 135 -15.37 -11.04 -18.07
C ARG A 135 -14.14 -11.18 -17.15
N PRO A 136 -13.83 -12.39 -16.67
CA PRO A 136 -12.84 -12.58 -15.61
C PRO A 136 -11.40 -12.30 -16.05
N GLY A 137 -11.11 -12.30 -17.36
CA GLY A 137 -9.75 -12.14 -17.86
C GLY A 137 -8.79 -13.18 -17.25
N ASP A 138 -7.68 -12.70 -16.69
CA ASP A 138 -6.63 -13.52 -16.08
C ASP A 138 -6.85 -13.80 -14.58
N LEU A 139 -8.03 -13.50 -14.03
CA LEU A 139 -8.30 -13.55 -12.59
C LEU A 139 -7.90 -14.87 -11.92
N ASP A 140 -8.26 -16.02 -12.52
CA ASP A 140 -7.90 -17.34 -11.96
C ASP A 140 -6.37 -17.51 -11.87
N ARG A 141 -5.64 -17.09 -12.90
CA ARG A 141 -4.18 -17.15 -12.92
C ARG A 141 -3.58 -16.24 -11.86
N GLN A 142 -4.06 -15.01 -11.73
CA GLN A 142 -3.59 -14.04 -10.74
C GLN A 142 -3.79 -14.57 -9.32
N LEU A 143 -5.00 -15.02 -8.99
CA LEU A 143 -5.29 -15.57 -7.66
C LEU A 143 -4.46 -16.82 -7.36
N ARG A 144 -4.24 -17.71 -8.34
CA ARG A 144 -3.33 -18.86 -8.15
C ARG A 144 -1.90 -18.42 -7.83
N VAL A 145 -1.41 -17.37 -8.49
CA VAL A 145 -0.10 -16.79 -8.20
C VAL A 145 -0.05 -16.26 -6.77
N ASP A 146 -1.07 -15.50 -6.34
CA ASP A 146 -1.08 -14.90 -5.00
C ASP A 146 -1.10 -15.98 -3.91
N ILE A 147 -1.90 -17.04 -4.11
CA ILE A 147 -1.94 -18.18 -3.20
C ILE A 147 -0.62 -18.96 -3.22
N ALA A 148 -0.05 -19.23 -4.41
CA ALA A 148 1.20 -19.99 -4.53
C ALA A 148 2.39 -19.25 -3.92
N LEU A 149 2.44 -17.92 -4.05
CA LEU A 149 3.46 -17.09 -3.42
C LEU A 149 3.22 -16.97 -1.91
N GLY A 150 1.96 -16.91 -1.47
CA GLY A 150 1.61 -16.78 -0.06
C GLY A 150 2.23 -15.53 0.56
N LEU A 151 2.18 -14.40 -0.16
CA LEU A 151 2.74 -13.12 0.31
C LEU A 151 1.83 -12.44 1.33
N PHE A 152 0.51 -12.54 1.14
CA PHE A 152 -0.52 -11.99 2.00
C PHE A 152 -1.01 -13.06 2.97
N ASP A 153 -1.48 -12.67 4.14
CA ASP A 153 -2.10 -13.58 5.11
C ASP A 153 -3.47 -14.03 4.60
N GLU A 154 -4.16 -13.14 3.91
CA GLU A 154 -5.45 -13.40 3.28
C GLU A 154 -5.48 -12.81 1.85
N VAL A 155 -6.07 -13.53 0.92
CA VAL A 155 -6.33 -13.06 -0.45
C VAL A 155 -7.83 -13.10 -0.70
N ILE A 156 -8.38 -12.00 -1.19
CA ILE A 156 -9.82 -11.79 -1.33
C ILE A 156 -10.14 -11.34 -2.75
N LEU A 157 -11.17 -11.93 -3.33
CA LEU A 157 -11.83 -11.43 -4.53
C LEU A 157 -13.04 -10.60 -4.12
N ALA A 158 -13.06 -9.31 -4.44
CA ALA A 158 -14.23 -8.46 -4.29
C ALA A 158 -14.95 -8.29 -5.63
N THR A 159 -16.27 -8.48 -5.65
CA THR A 159 -17.08 -8.43 -6.87
C THR A 159 -18.46 -7.83 -6.63
N GLU A 160 -19.03 -7.17 -7.64
CA GLU A 160 -20.43 -6.74 -7.64
C GLU A 160 -21.36 -7.87 -8.12
N SER A 161 -20.82 -8.73 -8.99
CA SER A 161 -21.53 -9.83 -9.61
C SER A 161 -22.11 -10.80 -8.58
N TYR A 162 -23.30 -11.32 -8.88
CA TYR A 162 -23.85 -12.45 -8.14
C TYR A 162 -22.92 -13.68 -8.27
N VAL A 163 -22.46 -14.19 -7.13
CA VAL A 163 -21.51 -15.30 -7.07
C VAL A 163 -22.27 -16.63 -7.10
N THR A 164 -22.02 -17.42 -8.14
CA THR A 164 -22.58 -18.77 -8.27
C THR A 164 -21.60 -19.83 -7.78
N ARG A 165 -22.08 -21.04 -7.51
CA ARG A 165 -21.19 -22.19 -7.23
C ARG A 165 -20.19 -22.45 -8.36
N ALA A 166 -20.58 -22.22 -9.62
CA ALA A 166 -19.68 -22.39 -10.76
C ALA A 166 -18.54 -21.36 -10.77
N HIS A 167 -18.79 -20.14 -10.28
CA HIS A 167 -17.73 -19.15 -10.07
C HIS A 167 -16.77 -19.63 -8.99
N LEU A 168 -17.30 -20.01 -7.81
CA LEU A 168 -16.49 -20.48 -6.68
C LEU A 168 -15.59 -21.67 -7.03
N ASN A 169 -16.10 -22.64 -7.79
CA ASN A 169 -15.35 -23.83 -8.20
C ASN A 169 -14.15 -23.55 -9.11
N ARG A 170 -14.07 -22.35 -9.71
CA ARG A 170 -12.92 -21.95 -10.54
C ARG A 170 -11.82 -21.30 -9.71
N LEU A 171 -12.17 -20.69 -8.58
CA LEU A 171 -11.23 -19.97 -7.74
C LEU A 171 -10.50 -20.95 -6.79
N PRO A 172 -9.24 -20.68 -6.41
CA PRO A 172 -8.59 -21.42 -5.33
C PRO A 172 -9.45 -21.40 -4.05
N ASP A 173 -9.49 -22.51 -3.32
CA ASP A 173 -10.36 -22.66 -2.14
C ASP A 173 -10.00 -21.70 -1.00
N SER A 174 -8.72 -21.32 -0.90
CA SER A 174 -8.22 -20.38 0.10
C SER A 174 -8.66 -18.93 -0.11
N VAL A 175 -9.07 -18.57 -1.34
CA VAL A 175 -9.44 -17.18 -1.67
C VAL A 175 -10.79 -16.82 -1.04
N GLY A 176 -10.81 -15.78 -0.21
CA GLY A 176 -12.06 -15.19 0.28
C GLY A 176 -12.83 -14.54 -0.87
N VAL A 177 -14.17 -14.53 -0.79
CA VAL A 177 -15.01 -13.91 -1.82
C VAL A 177 -16.00 -12.97 -1.15
N TRP A 178 -15.90 -11.69 -1.49
CA TRP A 178 -16.82 -10.66 -1.06
C TRP A 178 -17.69 -10.23 -2.23
N ARG A 179 -19.01 -10.20 -2.00
CA ARG A 179 -19.91 -9.43 -2.84
C ARG A 179 -20.01 -8.03 -2.24
N PHE A 180 -19.81 -7.01 -3.05
CA PHE A 180 -19.83 -5.61 -2.64
C PHE A 180 -20.67 -4.80 -3.62
N ASP A 181 -21.61 -4.03 -3.10
CA ASP A 181 -22.38 -3.07 -3.87
C ASP A 181 -21.81 -1.66 -3.60
N PRO A 182 -21.26 -0.98 -4.64
CA PRO A 182 -20.60 0.31 -4.48
C PRO A 182 -21.57 1.49 -4.23
N ASP A 183 -22.87 1.31 -4.48
CA ASP A 183 -23.86 2.39 -4.37
C ASP A 183 -24.41 2.50 -2.93
N ASP A 184 -24.65 1.37 -2.27
CA ASP A 184 -25.11 1.33 -0.87
C ASP A 184 -23.99 1.04 0.15
N GLY A 185 -22.82 0.59 -0.32
CA GLY A 185 -21.70 0.18 0.52
C GLY A 185 -21.96 -1.14 1.27
N GLU A 186 -22.90 -1.97 0.81
CA GLU A 186 -23.18 -3.28 1.40
C GLU A 186 -22.11 -4.29 0.99
N ARG A 187 -21.42 -4.84 1.98
CA ARG A 187 -20.45 -5.92 1.80
C ARG A 187 -20.97 -7.21 2.42
N THR A 188 -21.18 -8.22 1.59
CA THR A 188 -21.53 -9.59 2.00
C THR A 188 -20.34 -10.54 1.79
N VAL A 189 -19.99 -11.29 2.83
CA VAL A 189 -19.00 -12.38 2.70
C VAL A 189 -19.69 -13.62 2.11
N VAL A 190 -19.31 -14.00 0.89
CA VAL A 190 -19.80 -15.22 0.22
C VAL A 190 -18.97 -16.44 0.62
N ARG A 191 -17.65 -16.24 0.80
CA ARG A 191 -16.72 -17.25 1.29
C ARG A 191 -15.65 -16.55 2.15
N GLU A 192 -15.42 -17.06 3.35
CA GLU A 192 -14.33 -16.59 4.20
C GLU A 192 -12.98 -16.98 3.58
N PRO A 193 -11.96 -16.09 3.63
CA PRO A 193 -10.61 -16.46 3.23
C PRO A 193 -10.04 -17.52 4.18
N THR A 194 -9.25 -18.43 3.65
CA THR A 194 -8.41 -19.31 4.48
C THR A 194 -7.06 -18.63 4.68
N PRO A 195 -6.59 -18.46 5.93
CA PRO A 195 -5.28 -17.89 6.19
C PRO A 195 -4.15 -18.66 5.49
N LEU A 196 -3.19 -17.93 4.94
CA LEU A 196 -1.97 -18.45 4.34
C LEU A 196 -0.80 -18.35 5.33
N SER A 197 0.30 -19.06 5.02
CA SER A 197 1.53 -19.06 5.82
C SER A 197 2.62 -18.19 5.17
N PRO A 198 2.70 -16.88 5.49
CA PRO A 198 3.71 -15.99 4.92
C PRO A 198 5.14 -16.30 5.39
N ASP A 199 5.29 -17.14 6.42
CA ASP A 199 6.55 -17.64 6.99
C ASP A 199 7.05 -18.94 6.35
N GLU A 200 6.29 -19.56 5.46
CA GLU A 200 6.73 -20.71 4.66
C GLU A 200 7.22 -20.27 3.26
N PRO A 201 8.12 -20.99 2.58
CA PRO A 201 8.50 -20.67 1.20
C PRO A 201 7.31 -20.68 0.23
N GLY A 202 7.30 -19.73 -0.70
CA GLY A 202 6.30 -19.60 -1.76
C GLY A 202 6.87 -19.82 -3.16
N ILE A 203 5.98 -19.92 -4.15
CA ILE A 203 6.34 -20.05 -5.56
C ILE A 203 5.84 -18.84 -6.34
N GLU A 204 6.76 -18.19 -7.05
CA GLU A 204 6.45 -17.07 -7.94
C GLU A 204 6.75 -17.44 -9.40
N PRO A 205 5.73 -17.49 -10.28
CA PRO A 205 5.96 -17.59 -11.71
C PRO A 205 6.63 -16.33 -12.24
N THR A 206 7.66 -16.49 -13.07
CA THR A 206 8.44 -15.38 -13.66
C THR A 206 8.25 -15.33 -15.17
N ASN A 207 9.23 -15.76 -15.95
CA ASN A 207 9.17 -15.74 -17.40
C ASN A 207 8.17 -16.78 -17.93
N ALA A 208 7.23 -16.34 -18.78
CA ALA A 208 6.24 -17.18 -19.41
C ALA A 208 6.47 -17.25 -20.93
N GLU A 209 6.75 -18.44 -21.42
CA GLU A 209 6.89 -18.79 -22.84
C GLU A 209 5.80 -19.81 -23.22
N PRO A 210 5.49 -19.97 -24.53
CA PRO A 210 4.60 -21.04 -24.96
C PRO A 210 5.07 -22.40 -24.42
N LEU A 211 4.20 -23.07 -23.65
CA LEU A 211 4.45 -24.38 -23.01
C LEU A 211 5.50 -24.41 -21.90
N ARG A 212 6.00 -23.26 -21.43
CA ARG A 212 6.98 -23.18 -20.34
C ARG A 212 6.74 -21.96 -19.47
N THR A 213 6.75 -22.16 -18.16
CA THR A 213 6.76 -21.06 -17.19
C THR A 213 7.87 -21.31 -16.20
N ASP A 214 8.82 -20.38 -16.12
CA ASP A 214 9.86 -20.40 -15.12
C ASP A 214 9.27 -20.03 -13.75
N ILE A 215 9.80 -20.63 -12.70
CA ILE A 215 9.36 -20.37 -11.32
C ILE A 215 10.55 -19.99 -10.45
N ALA A 216 10.32 -19.10 -9.51
CA ALA A 216 11.23 -18.79 -8.42
C ALA A 216 10.66 -19.37 -7.12
N VAL A 217 11.52 -20.03 -6.34
CA VAL A 217 11.21 -20.36 -4.94
C VAL A 217 11.59 -19.15 -4.10
N VAL A 218 10.61 -18.55 -3.45
CA VAL A 218 10.78 -17.35 -2.63
C VAL A 218 10.78 -17.77 -1.16
N ASP A 219 11.89 -17.53 -0.47
CA ASP A 219 12.00 -17.83 0.96
C ASP A 219 11.21 -16.85 1.84
N ALA A 220 11.03 -17.27 3.10
CA ALA A 220 10.28 -16.50 4.10
C ALA A 220 10.88 -15.11 4.35
N ASP A 221 12.21 -14.98 4.33
CA ASP A 221 12.90 -13.71 4.57
C ASP A 221 12.66 -12.71 3.43
N ALA A 222 12.66 -13.17 2.18
CA ALA A 222 12.34 -12.38 1.00
C ALA A 222 10.88 -11.92 1.04
N LYS A 223 9.95 -12.79 1.46
CA LYS A 223 8.55 -12.41 1.69
C LYS A 223 8.43 -11.39 2.83
N ALA A 224 9.10 -11.59 3.95
CA ALA A 224 9.08 -10.65 5.07
C ALA A 224 9.59 -9.26 4.68
N ARG A 225 10.70 -9.19 3.93
CA ARG A 225 11.18 -7.92 3.35
C ARG A 225 10.11 -7.30 2.45
N LYS A 226 9.56 -8.05 1.50
CA LYS A 226 8.54 -7.53 0.57
C LYS A 226 7.28 -7.05 1.30
N ARG A 227 6.79 -7.80 2.28
CA ARG A 227 5.63 -7.44 3.12
C ARG A 227 5.87 -6.11 3.83
N ARG A 228 7.06 -5.91 4.42
CA ARG A 228 7.44 -4.62 5.01
C ARG A 228 7.41 -3.48 4.00
N ARG A 229 7.91 -3.70 2.78
CA ARG A 229 7.87 -2.69 1.69
C ARG A 229 6.43 -2.34 1.30
N ILE A 230 5.54 -3.33 1.21
CA ILE A 230 4.12 -3.12 0.92
C ILE A 230 3.49 -2.28 2.03
N ALA A 231 3.72 -2.63 3.30
CA ALA A 231 3.17 -1.92 4.43
C ALA A 231 3.66 -0.45 4.51
N GLU A 232 4.96 -0.21 4.38
CA GLU A 232 5.51 1.15 4.35
C GLU A 232 4.97 1.99 3.20
N ARG A 233 4.84 1.37 2.02
CA ARG A 233 4.24 2.04 0.87
C ARG A 233 2.76 2.29 1.08
N ALA A 234 2.03 1.40 1.74
CA ALA A 234 0.63 1.61 2.09
C ALA A 234 0.47 2.78 3.07
N TYR A 235 1.33 2.85 4.10
CA TYR A 235 1.38 3.97 5.03
C TYR A 235 1.62 5.29 4.29
N GLY A 236 2.67 5.39 3.47
CA GLY A 236 2.99 6.63 2.76
C GLY A 236 2.01 7.02 1.64
N LYS A 237 1.54 6.05 0.85
CA LYS A 237 0.75 6.29 -0.39
C LYS A 237 -0.75 6.39 -0.13
N GLY A 238 -1.32 5.50 0.69
CA GLY A 238 -2.77 5.35 0.81
C GLY A 238 -3.47 5.01 -0.52
N TRP A 239 -4.77 5.30 -0.60
CA TRP A 239 -5.60 5.00 -1.78
C TRP A 239 -6.05 6.26 -2.57
N ARG A 240 -5.99 7.45 -1.97
CA ARG A 240 -6.32 8.73 -2.61
C ARG A 240 -5.14 9.28 -3.45
N THR A 241 -4.82 8.61 -4.55
CA THR A 241 -3.65 8.92 -5.40
C THR A 241 -4.02 9.52 -6.75
N TYR A 242 -4.95 10.47 -6.75
CA TYR A 242 -5.47 11.12 -7.95
C TYR A 242 -5.60 12.63 -7.69
N ASP A 243 -5.55 13.39 -8.77
CA ASP A 243 -5.88 14.82 -8.76
C ASP A 243 -7.34 15.00 -9.17
N LEU A 244 -8.02 15.99 -8.60
CA LEU A 244 -9.36 16.34 -9.04
C LEU A 244 -9.32 17.08 -10.39
N PRO A 245 -10.23 16.77 -11.33
CA PRO A 245 -10.26 17.43 -12.63
C PRO A 245 -10.44 18.94 -12.53
N ALA A 246 -9.71 19.69 -13.38
CA ALA A 246 -9.88 21.13 -13.58
C ALA A 246 -11.12 21.41 -14.46
N CYS A 247 -12.31 21.19 -13.90
CA CYS A 247 -13.60 21.24 -14.57
C CYS A 247 -14.68 21.81 -13.62
N ASP A 248 -15.59 22.65 -14.13
CA ASP A 248 -16.68 23.28 -13.35
C ASP A 248 -17.62 22.25 -12.72
N HIS A 249 -17.75 21.08 -13.34
CA HIS A 249 -18.59 19.99 -12.83
C HIS A 249 -17.86 19.02 -11.89
N ALA A 250 -16.58 19.24 -11.58
CA ALA A 250 -15.83 18.38 -10.68
C ALA A 250 -16.09 18.77 -9.22
N ALA A 251 -16.42 17.80 -8.39
CA ALA A 251 -16.56 17.96 -6.95
C ALA A 251 -15.92 16.77 -6.21
N PRO A 252 -15.32 16.96 -5.03
CA PRO A 252 -15.00 15.85 -4.15
C PRO A 252 -16.27 15.31 -3.48
N THR A 253 -16.33 13.99 -3.25
CA THR A 253 -17.22 13.45 -2.23
C THR A 253 -16.70 13.74 -0.82
N ASP A 254 -17.51 13.50 0.21
CA ASP A 254 -17.12 13.65 1.63
C ASP A 254 -15.88 12.81 2.00
N ASP A 255 -15.69 11.69 1.32
CA ASP A 255 -14.53 10.80 1.48
C ASP A 255 -13.40 11.09 0.47
N GLY A 256 -13.52 12.15 -0.33
CA GLY A 256 -12.48 12.69 -1.20
C GLY A 256 -12.40 12.07 -2.61
N ARG A 257 -13.37 11.27 -3.04
CA ARG A 257 -13.39 10.67 -4.40
C ARG A 257 -13.77 11.72 -5.45
N PRO A 258 -13.25 11.61 -6.68
CA PRO A 258 -13.58 12.51 -7.79
C PRO A 258 -14.99 12.23 -8.30
N TYR A 259 -15.92 13.14 -8.04
CA TYR A 259 -17.30 13.10 -8.51
C TYR A 259 -17.52 14.14 -9.61
N CYS A 260 -18.35 13.80 -10.58
CA CYS A 260 -18.75 14.70 -11.67
C CYS A 260 -20.25 14.95 -11.60
N GLU A 261 -20.65 16.19 -11.38
CA GLU A 261 -22.06 16.61 -11.27
C GLU A 261 -22.82 16.44 -12.60
N TRP A 262 -22.16 16.66 -13.74
CA TRP A 262 -22.77 16.50 -15.07
C TRP A 262 -23.17 15.06 -15.38
N PHE A 263 -22.33 14.09 -15.00
CA PHE A 263 -22.61 12.67 -15.21
C PHE A 263 -23.23 11.99 -13.98
N ASP A 264 -23.39 12.72 -12.87
CA ASP A 264 -23.91 12.26 -11.60
C ASP A 264 -23.23 10.95 -11.13
N ARG A 265 -21.89 10.94 -11.09
CA ARG A 265 -21.12 9.75 -10.71
C ARG A 265 -19.66 10.03 -10.35
N ILE A 266 -19.04 9.07 -9.67
CA ILE A 266 -17.58 8.99 -9.54
C ILE A 266 -16.94 8.78 -10.92
N VAL A 267 -15.89 9.53 -11.22
CA VAL A 267 -15.15 9.47 -12.49
C VAL A 267 -13.72 8.99 -12.27
N ASP A 268 -13.09 8.43 -13.28
CA ASP A 268 -11.64 8.28 -13.33
C ASP A 268 -11.04 9.50 -14.03
N PRO A 269 -10.41 10.46 -13.31
CA PRO A 269 -9.90 11.70 -13.92
C PRO A 269 -8.98 11.47 -15.12
N ALA A 270 -8.19 10.38 -15.12
CA ALA A 270 -7.22 10.10 -16.17
C ALA A 270 -7.87 9.63 -17.48
N THR A 271 -9.08 9.07 -17.41
CA THR A 271 -9.74 8.40 -18.54
C THR A 271 -11.07 9.06 -18.93
N ASP A 272 -11.85 9.49 -17.94
CA ASP A 272 -13.21 10.02 -18.11
C ASP A 272 -13.23 11.56 -18.33
N CYS A 273 -12.16 12.28 -17.99
CA CYS A 273 -12.12 13.75 -17.97
C CYS A 273 -11.10 14.35 -18.95
N GLY A 274 -11.27 15.63 -19.27
CA GLY A 274 -10.40 16.40 -20.18
C GLY A 274 -11.14 16.96 -21.40
N GLU A 275 -10.41 17.60 -22.32
CA GLU A 275 -10.96 18.33 -23.47
C GLU A 275 -11.84 17.48 -24.41
N SER A 276 -11.66 16.16 -24.41
CA SER A 276 -12.45 15.22 -25.21
C SER A 276 -13.79 14.85 -24.56
N CYS A 277 -14.00 15.19 -23.30
CA CYS A 277 -15.25 14.94 -22.59
C CYS A 277 -16.34 15.94 -23.05
N PRO A 278 -17.56 15.47 -23.41
CA PRO A 278 -18.61 16.34 -23.92
C PRO A 278 -19.21 17.30 -22.88
N GLY A 279 -18.99 17.03 -21.59
CA GLY A 279 -19.37 17.91 -20.48
C GLY A 279 -18.15 18.61 -19.86
N TYR A 280 -17.04 18.73 -20.58
CA TYR A 280 -15.88 19.43 -20.04
C TYR A 280 -16.07 20.94 -20.09
N GLU A 281 -16.09 21.58 -18.92
CA GLU A 281 -16.12 23.03 -18.78
C GLU A 281 -14.87 23.46 -17.99
N PRO A 282 -13.86 24.07 -18.61
CA PRO A 282 -12.60 24.41 -17.94
C PRO A 282 -12.81 25.34 -16.73
N ALA A 283 -12.31 24.92 -15.57
CA ALA A 283 -12.30 25.69 -14.33
C ALA A 283 -11.04 25.35 -13.51
N GLU A 284 -10.86 25.99 -12.35
CA GLU A 284 -9.84 25.54 -11.40
C GLU A 284 -10.23 24.19 -10.79
N SER A 285 -9.24 23.33 -10.50
CA SER A 285 -9.50 22.09 -9.77
C SER A 285 -10.07 22.41 -8.38
N PRO A 286 -11.03 21.61 -7.86
CA PRO A 286 -11.56 21.84 -6.53
C PRO A 286 -10.46 21.83 -5.46
N ASP A 287 -10.51 22.83 -4.58
CA ASP A 287 -9.58 22.98 -3.46
C ASP A 287 -10.00 22.03 -2.32
N VAL A 288 -9.42 20.83 -2.31
CA VAL A 288 -9.65 19.81 -1.28
C VAL A 288 -8.32 19.30 -0.72
N ASP A 289 -8.24 19.22 0.60
CA ASP A 289 -7.10 18.61 1.28
C ASP A 289 -7.36 17.10 1.49
N LEU A 290 -6.99 16.28 0.51
CA LEU A 290 -7.10 14.82 0.60
C LEU A 290 -6.26 14.22 1.73
N ARG A 291 -5.21 14.93 2.19
CA ARG A 291 -4.39 14.48 3.33
C ARG A 291 -5.14 14.72 4.63
N ALA A 292 -5.78 15.87 4.81
CA ALA A 292 -6.63 16.13 5.97
C ALA A 292 -7.79 15.12 6.07
N ILE A 293 -8.45 14.80 4.95
CA ILE A 293 -9.51 13.76 4.92
C ILE A 293 -8.94 12.40 5.37
N ARG A 294 -7.73 12.05 4.92
CA ARG A 294 -7.10 10.78 5.31
C ARG A 294 -6.73 10.74 6.80
N ASP A 295 -6.22 11.85 7.34
CA ASP A 295 -5.84 12.00 8.75
C ASP A 295 -7.05 11.83 9.68
N GLU A 296 -8.20 12.39 9.28
CA GLU A 296 -9.44 12.28 10.04
C GLU A 296 -10.03 10.86 9.99
N ARG A 297 -9.90 10.17 8.85
CA ARG A 297 -10.64 8.93 8.58
C ARG A 297 -9.84 7.65 8.72
N SER A 298 -8.53 7.73 8.95
CA SER A 298 -7.66 6.56 9.02
C SER A 298 -6.62 6.68 10.13
N PRO A 299 -5.96 5.58 10.53
CA PRO A 299 -4.88 5.62 11.50
C PRO A 299 -3.58 6.33 11.05
N TRP A 300 -3.56 6.89 9.83
CA TRP A 300 -2.40 7.61 9.30
C TRP A 300 -2.33 9.03 9.87
N VAL A 301 -1.13 9.48 10.25
CA VAL A 301 -0.91 10.82 10.82
C VAL A 301 -0.26 11.75 9.81
N ALA A 302 -0.87 12.91 9.55
CA ALA A 302 -0.44 13.88 8.54
C ALA A 302 0.81 14.68 8.93
N ASP A 303 0.85 15.14 10.18
CA ASP A 303 1.89 16.00 10.74
C ASP A 303 2.36 15.46 12.10
N PRO A 304 3.17 14.38 12.12
CA PRO A 304 3.70 13.85 13.37
C PRO A 304 4.77 14.77 13.95
N ASP A 305 4.82 14.85 15.29
CA ASP A 305 5.81 15.66 16.03
C ASP A 305 7.27 15.30 15.73
N GLY A 306 7.51 14.13 15.13
CA GLY A 306 8.83 13.58 14.89
C GLY A 306 9.40 12.91 16.14
N VAL A 307 10.38 12.04 15.91
CA VAL A 307 11.11 11.36 16.98
C VAL A 307 12.28 12.23 17.46
N SER A 308 12.00 13.19 18.36
CA SER A 308 13.05 13.93 19.06
C SER A 308 13.56 13.11 20.26
N ARG A 309 14.88 13.00 20.39
CA ARG A 309 15.46 12.31 21.55
C ARG A 309 15.33 13.20 22.78
N SER A 310 14.43 12.85 23.70
CA SER A 310 14.70 13.13 25.11
C SER A 310 15.93 12.31 25.49
N GLN A 311 17.06 12.95 25.78
CA GLN A 311 18.18 12.26 26.42
C GLN A 311 17.70 11.76 27.79
N SER A 312 17.22 10.52 27.85
CA SER A 312 16.99 9.78 29.08
C SER A 312 18.36 9.60 29.75
N GLY A 313 18.75 10.58 30.58
CA GLY A 313 20.08 10.59 31.20
C GLY A 313 20.45 11.86 31.96
N LEU A 314 19.86 13.03 31.68
CA LEU A 314 20.18 14.27 32.42
C LEU A 314 19.29 14.50 33.65
N GLY A 315 18.12 13.85 33.74
CA GLY A 315 17.24 13.94 34.92
C GLY A 315 17.71 13.13 36.15
N ARG A 316 18.88 12.48 36.09
CA ARG A 316 19.48 11.74 37.22
C ARG A 316 20.64 12.48 37.90
N PHE A 317 20.95 13.70 37.46
CA PHE A 317 22.03 14.54 38.00
C PHE A 317 21.58 15.97 38.37
N LEU A 318 20.27 16.17 38.60
CA LEU A 318 19.74 17.41 39.18
C LEU A 318 19.01 17.10 40.50
#